data_AF-A0A947F2D5-F1
#
_entry.id   AF-A0A947F2D5-F1
#
_cell.length_a   1.000
_cell.length_b   1.000
_cell.length_c   1.000
_cell.angle_alpha   90.00
_cell.angle_beta   90.00
_cell.angle_gamma   90.00
#
_symmetry.space_group_name_H-M   'P 1'
#
loop_
_entity.id
_entity.type
_entity.pdbx_description
1 polymer ?
#
loop_
_entity_poly.entity_id
_entity_poly.type
_entity_poly.pdbx_seq_one_letter_code
_entity_poly.pdbx_strand_id
1 'polypeptide(L)'
;MFRAFYKSKKWFLWAYGGGLTLLISLFVQVELTVKINQWYGGFYNILQKATEHEVSELWTEMIKFAYIAFPYVMIATLTAYFTRIYAFRWREAMTFSYVAKWQKVEEEVEGASQRIQEDIYRFARIFESLGLQVIRAMLTLIAFLPILWGLSSGVDLPYIKDIPGSLVWVALIVSLGGLLISWFVGIKLPGLEYNNQKVEAAFRKELVYAEDDKINYGKTET
;
A
#
# COMPACT_ATOMS: atom_id res chain seq x y z
N MET A 1 -20.02 7.20 5.70
CA MET A 1 -18.71 7.69 5.21
C MET A 1 -18.68 7.84 3.68
N PHE A 2 -18.76 6.75 2.89
CA PHE A 2 -18.70 6.83 1.41
C PHE A 2 -19.70 7.77 0.73
N ARG A 3 -20.96 7.80 1.19
CA ARG A 3 -22.00 8.67 0.60
C ARG A 3 -21.64 10.16 0.67
N ALA A 4 -20.89 10.58 1.69
CA ALA A 4 -20.51 11.99 1.87
C ALA A 4 -19.59 12.50 0.74
N PHE A 5 -18.78 11.61 0.16
CA PHE A 5 -17.83 11.94 -0.89
C PHE A 5 -18.35 11.57 -2.28
N TYR A 6 -18.83 10.33 -2.47
CA TYR A 6 -19.24 9.83 -3.78
C TYR A 6 -20.66 10.24 -4.24
N LYS A 7 -21.54 10.67 -3.31
CA LYS A 7 -22.90 11.11 -3.65
C LYS A 7 -23.10 12.63 -3.53
N SER A 8 -22.08 13.38 -3.14
CA SER A 8 -22.18 14.84 -3.01
C SER A 8 -21.86 15.52 -4.36
N LYS A 9 -22.74 16.43 -4.80
CA LYS A 9 -22.51 17.23 -6.03
C LYS A 9 -21.23 18.06 -5.94
N LYS A 10 -20.90 18.58 -4.75
CA LYS A 10 -19.67 19.37 -4.51
C LYS A 10 -18.40 18.55 -4.76
N TRP A 11 -18.43 17.26 -4.39
CA TRP A 11 -17.25 16.38 -4.40
C TRP A 11 -17.19 15.47 -5.63
N PHE A 12 -18.17 15.52 -6.52
CA PHE A 12 -18.28 14.60 -7.67
C PHE A 12 -17.01 14.55 -8.53
N LEU A 13 -16.47 15.71 -8.93
CA LEU A 13 -15.25 15.79 -9.74
C LEU A 13 -14.03 15.20 -9.01
N TRP A 14 -13.91 15.45 -7.71
CA TRP A 14 -12.84 14.86 -6.91
C TRP A 14 -13.01 13.36 -6.76
N ALA A 15 -14.22 12.89 -6.43
CA ALA A 15 -14.49 11.49 -6.16
C ALA A 15 -14.22 10.60 -7.37
N TYR A 16 -14.82 10.92 -8.53
CA TYR A 16 -14.69 10.11 -9.74
C TYR A 16 -13.52 10.54 -10.62
N GLY A 17 -13.34 11.85 -10.83
CA GLY A 17 -12.25 12.37 -11.64
C GLY A 17 -10.89 12.11 -10.98
N GLY A 18 -10.75 12.43 -9.69
CA GLY A 18 -9.52 12.12 -8.95
C GLY A 18 -9.27 10.62 -8.82
N GLY A 19 -10.33 9.83 -8.62
CA GLY A 19 -10.22 8.36 -8.61
C GLY A 19 -9.72 7.83 -9.95
N LEU A 20 -10.29 8.30 -11.07
CA LEU A 20 -9.86 7.93 -12.41
C LEU A 20 -8.42 8.36 -12.70
N THR A 21 -8.01 9.57 -12.31
CA THR A 21 -6.63 10.03 -12.43
C THR A 21 -5.66 9.10 -11.69
N LEU A 22 -6.00 8.68 -10.47
CA LEU A 22 -5.21 7.71 -9.72
C LEU A 22 -5.14 6.36 -10.43
N LEU A 23 -6.27 5.85 -10.93
CA LEU A 23 -6.32 4.59 -11.69
C LEU A 23 -5.41 4.62 -12.93
N ILE A 24 -5.52 5.66 -13.75
CA ILE A 24 -4.69 5.84 -14.94
C ILE A 24 -3.21 5.93 -14.53
N SER A 25 -2.91 6.67 -13.48
CA SER A 25 -1.55 6.84 -12.99
C SER A 25 -0.95 5.53 -12.49
N LEU A 26 -1.72 4.71 -11.77
CA LEU A 26 -1.31 3.36 -11.35
C LEU A 26 -1.08 2.44 -12.55
N PHE A 27 -1.96 2.48 -13.55
CA PHE A 27 -1.81 1.72 -14.78
C PHE A 27 -0.50 2.07 -15.50
N VAL A 28 -0.22 3.35 -15.71
CA VAL A 28 1.02 3.80 -16.36
C VAL A 28 2.26 3.39 -15.56
N GLN A 29 2.21 3.43 -14.22
CA GLN A 29 3.33 2.96 -13.40
C GLN A 29 3.59 1.46 -13.58
N VAL A 30 2.53 0.63 -13.65
CA VAL A 30 2.67 -0.80 -13.87
C VAL A 30 3.26 -1.09 -15.25
N GLU A 31 2.80 -0.41 -16.30
CA GLU A 31 3.38 -0.51 -17.65
C GLU A 31 4.86 -0.12 -17.68
N LEU A 32 5.24 0.96 -17.00
CA LEU A 32 6.64 1.35 -16.86
C LEU A 32 7.45 0.29 -16.10
N THR A 33 6.86 -0.36 -15.08
CA THR A 33 7.51 -1.45 -14.35
C THR A 33 7.75 -2.66 -15.24
N VAL A 34 6.81 -2.99 -16.13
CA VAL A 34 6.99 -4.04 -17.16
C VAL A 34 8.14 -3.68 -18.09
N LYS A 35 8.21 -2.44 -18.58
CA LYS A 35 9.32 -1.99 -19.44
C LYS A 35 10.67 -2.05 -18.74
N ILE A 36 10.73 -1.68 -17.46
CA ILE A 36 11.93 -1.82 -16.64
C ILE A 36 12.33 -3.31 -16.53
N ASN A 37 11.35 -4.21 -16.34
CA ASN A 37 11.62 -5.65 -16.27
C ASN A 37 12.17 -6.22 -17.59
N GLN A 38 11.60 -5.83 -18.73
CA GLN A 38 12.10 -6.20 -20.06
C GLN A 38 13.52 -5.64 -20.29
N TRP A 39 13.76 -4.40 -19.88
CA TRP A 39 15.08 -3.78 -19.93
C TRP A 39 16.09 -4.56 -19.08
N TYR A 40 15.74 -4.99 -17.87
CA TYR A 40 16.62 -5.84 -17.06
C TYR A 40 17.06 -7.10 -17.81
N GLY A 41 16.12 -7.78 -18.49
CA GLY A 41 16.46 -8.95 -19.31
C GLY A 41 17.50 -8.66 -20.38
N GLY A 42 17.31 -7.58 -21.15
CA GLY A 42 18.26 -7.15 -22.19
C GLY A 42 19.61 -6.74 -21.62
N PHE A 43 19.61 -5.93 -20.56
CA PHE A 43 20.83 -5.46 -19.90
C PHE A 43 21.66 -6.61 -19.35
N TYR A 44 21.05 -7.55 -18.62
CA TYR A 44 21.78 -8.70 -18.09
C TYR A 44 22.23 -9.66 -19.17
N ASN A 45 21.52 -9.78 -20.30
CA ASN A 45 22.00 -10.58 -21.43
C ASN A 45 23.29 -10.00 -22.03
N ILE A 46 23.40 -8.67 -22.17
CA ILE A 46 24.64 -8.01 -22.61
C ILE A 46 25.78 -8.31 -21.64
N LEU A 47 25.53 -8.21 -20.32
CA LEU A 47 26.54 -8.53 -19.32
C LEU A 47 26.95 -10.00 -19.33
N GLN A 48 26.00 -10.92 -19.55
CA GLN A 48 26.26 -12.35 -19.59
C GLN A 48 27.10 -12.73 -20.81
N LYS A 49 26.88 -12.07 -21.95
CA LYS A 49 27.59 -12.32 -23.21
C LYS A 49 28.52 -11.16 -23.57
N ALA A 50 29.21 -10.60 -22.57
CA ALA A 50 30.01 -9.38 -22.74
C ALA A 50 31.10 -9.47 -23.83
N THR A 51 31.58 -10.67 -24.16
CA THR A 51 32.55 -10.87 -25.25
C THR A 51 31.94 -10.76 -26.65
N GLU A 52 30.62 -10.91 -26.78
CA GLU A 52 29.87 -10.83 -28.05
C GLU A 52 29.29 -9.42 -28.29
N HIS A 53 29.39 -8.52 -27.31
CA HIS A 53 28.76 -7.19 -27.33
C HIS A 53 29.80 -6.06 -27.21
N GLU A 54 29.50 -4.92 -27.83
CA GLU A 54 30.32 -3.72 -27.70
C GLU A 54 29.96 -2.87 -26.47
N VAL A 55 30.94 -2.12 -25.96
CA VAL A 55 30.71 -1.16 -24.86
C VAL A 55 29.69 -0.07 -25.25
N SER A 56 29.58 0.24 -26.55
CA SER A 56 28.59 1.18 -27.12
C SER A 56 27.14 0.72 -26.85
N GLU A 57 26.88 -0.58 -26.87
CA GLU A 57 25.57 -1.18 -26.60
C GLU A 57 25.16 -1.00 -25.13
N LEU A 58 26.13 -1.10 -24.20
CA LEU A 58 25.89 -0.85 -22.78
C LEU A 58 25.46 0.59 -22.52
N TRP A 59 26.11 1.57 -23.15
CA TRP A 59 25.71 2.98 -23.04
C TRP A 59 24.34 3.24 -23.65
N THR A 60 24.01 2.54 -24.74
CA THR A 60 22.69 2.62 -25.37
C THR A 60 21.60 2.10 -24.42
N GLU A 61 21.83 0.95 -23.77
CA GLU A 61 20.91 0.43 -22.76
C GLU A 61 20.79 1.36 -21.55
N MET A 62 21.87 2.03 -21.13
CA MET A 62 21.82 2.98 -20.03
C MET A 62 20.97 4.21 -20.35
N ILE A 63 21.05 4.70 -21.58
CA ILE A 63 20.20 5.81 -22.06
C ILE A 63 18.74 5.35 -22.13
N LYS A 64 18.46 4.15 -22.66
CA LYS A 64 17.10 3.58 -22.67
C LYS A 64 16.53 3.47 -21.26
N PHE A 65 17.32 3.01 -20.30
CA PHE A 65 16.93 2.96 -18.90
C PHE A 65 16.52 4.33 -18.36
N ALA A 66 17.34 5.35 -18.61
CA ALA A 66 17.04 6.72 -18.19
C ALA A 66 15.68 7.20 -18.74
N TYR A 67 15.40 6.95 -20.02
CA TYR A 67 14.11 7.29 -20.64
C TYR A 67 12.90 6.57 -20.03
N ILE A 68 13.08 5.44 -19.35
CA ILE A 68 12.01 4.72 -18.66
C ILE A 68 11.94 5.15 -17.18
N ALA A 69 13.10 5.23 -16.52
CA ALA A 69 13.23 5.50 -15.09
C ALA A 69 12.80 6.92 -14.71
N PHE A 70 13.18 7.94 -15.49
CA PHE A 70 12.80 9.33 -15.19
C PHE A 70 11.29 9.56 -15.22
N PRO A 71 10.54 9.13 -16.27
CA PRO A 71 9.09 9.19 -16.25
C PRO A 71 8.47 8.39 -15.11
N TYR A 72 9.02 7.21 -14.79
CA TYR A 72 8.53 6.40 -13.68
C TYR A 72 8.63 7.14 -12.34
N VAL A 73 9.79 7.71 -12.02
CA VAL A 73 10.00 8.48 -10.77
C VAL A 73 9.11 9.71 -10.73
N MET A 74 8.99 10.44 -11.84
CA MET A 74 8.15 11.62 -11.93
C MET A 74 6.68 11.27 -11.68
N ILE A 75 6.15 10.27 -12.39
CA ILE A 75 4.77 9.82 -12.22
C ILE A 75 4.57 9.31 -10.80
N ALA A 76 5.44 8.45 -10.27
CA ALA A 76 5.34 7.93 -8.91
C ALA A 76 5.24 9.04 -7.86
N THR A 77 6.06 10.08 -8.00
CA THR A 77 6.06 11.25 -7.10
C THR A 77 4.76 12.04 -7.21
N LEU A 78 4.30 12.31 -8.44
CA LEU A 78 3.04 13.02 -8.68
C LEU A 78 1.83 12.23 -8.16
N THR A 79 1.80 10.91 -8.35
CA THR A 79 0.75 10.04 -7.82
C THR A 79 0.76 10.07 -6.31
N ALA A 80 1.92 9.95 -5.67
CA ALA A 80 2.02 9.98 -4.21
C ALA A 80 1.53 11.32 -3.62
N TYR A 81 1.87 12.43 -4.28
CA TYR A 81 1.37 13.75 -3.90
C TYR A 81 -0.14 13.87 -4.12
N PHE A 82 -0.64 13.48 -5.28
CA PHE A 82 -2.07 13.54 -5.61
C PHE A 82 -2.92 12.65 -4.70
N THR A 83 -2.41 11.47 -4.34
CA THR A 83 -2.99 10.55 -3.35
C THR A 83 -3.23 11.32 -2.05
N ARG A 84 -2.20 11.95 -1.46
CA ARG A 84 -2.34 12.77 -0.24
C ARG A 84 -3.43 13.86 -0.35
N ILE A 85 -3.53 14.54 -1.49
CA ILE A 85 -4.59 15.53 -1.74
C ILE A 85 -5.96 14.87 -1.78
N TYR A 86 -6.09 13.74 -2.49
CA TYR A 86 -7.32 12.98 -2.59
C TYR A 86 -7.82 12.53 -1.22
N ALA A 87 -6.93 11.96 -0.38
CA ALA A 87 -7.23 11.62 1.01
C ALA A 87 -7.71 12.84 1.81
N PHE A 88 -7.06 13.99 1.63
CA PHE A 88 -7.44 15.22 2.32
C PHE A 88 -8.84 15.70 1.93
N ARG A 89 -9.17 15.72 0.63
CA ARG A 89 -10.52 16.08 0.15
C ARG A 89 -11.59 15.13 0.64
N TRP A 90 -11.25 13.84 0.71
CA TRP A 90 -12.16 12.85 1.25
C TRP A 90 -12.40 13.07 2.74
N ARG A 91 -11.33 13.32 3.52
CA ARG A 91 -11.43 13.68 4.93
C ARG A 91 -12.32 14.90 5.12
N GLU A 92 -12.10 15.97 4.36
CA GLU A 92 -12.89 17.20 4.41
C GLU A 92 -14.39 16.92 4.21
N ALA A 93 -14.73 16.14 3.17
CA ALA A 93 -16.11 15.76 2.88
C ALA A 93 -16.77 14.96 4.01
N MET A 94 -16.02 14.03 4.61
CA MET A 94 -16.53 13.21 5.71
C MET A 94 -16.69 14.04 6.99
N THR A 95 -15.68 14.82 7.38
CA THR A 95 -15.73 15.64 8.60
C THR A 95 -16.95 16.55 8.59
N PHE A 96 -17.16 17.36 7.55
CA PHE A 96 -18.32 18.25 7.51
C PHE A 96 -19.66 17.53 7.41
N SER A 97 -19.71 16.35 6.78
CA SER A 97 -20.92 15.52 6.78
C SER A 97 -21.24 14.93 8.15
N TYR A 98 -20.23 14.62 8.97
CA TYR A 98 -20.42 14.10 10.33
C TYR A 98 -20.73 15.21 11.32
N VAL A 99 -20.07 16.37 11.21
CA VAL A 99 -20.40 17.56 12.03
C VAL A 99 -21.86 17.95 11.89
N ALA A 100 -22.38 18.02 10.65
CA ALA A 100 -23.78 18.36 10.41
C ALA A 100 -24.79 17.32 10.96
N LYS A 101 -24.35 16.08 11.20
CA LYS A 101 -25.17 15.04 11.85
C LYS A 101 -25.07 15.11 13.36
N TRP A 102 -23.86 15.31 13.87
CA TRP A 102 -23.59 15.44 15.29
C TRP A 102 -24.36 16.61 15.91
N GLN A 103 -24.52 17.72 15.18
CA GLN A 103 -25.39 18.85 15.57
C GLN A 103 -26.87 18.49 15.82
N LYS A 104 -27.33 17.34 15.33
CA LYS A 104 -28.72 16.86 15.47
C LYS A 104 -28.87 15.77 16.53
N VAL A 105 -27.77 15.37 17.17
CA VAL A 105 -27.79 14.36 18.22
C VAL A 105 -28.03 15.09 19.54
N GLU A 106 -29.13 14.75 20.21
CA GLU A 106 -29.52 15.36 21.49
C GLU A 106 -28.73 14.76 22.68
N GLU A 107 -28.20 13.54 22.53
CA GLU A 107 -27.44 12.88 23.58
C GLU A 107 -25.96 13.26 23.59
N GLU A 108 -25.41 13.44 24.79
CA GLU A 108 -23.96 13.63 24.95
C GLU A 108 -23.22 12.33 24.65
N VAL A 109 -22.53 12.33 23.52
CA VAL A 109 -21.64 11.24 23.13
C VAL A 109 -20.23 11.56 23.61
N GLU A 110 -19.74 10.76 24.56
CA GLU A 110 -18.38 10.87 25.09
C GLU A 110 -17.34 10.82 23.95
N GLY A 111 -16.47 11.82 23.91
CA GLY A 111 -15.38 11.90 22.94
C GLY A 111 -15.83 12.09 21.48
N ALA A 112 -17.06 12.57 21.23
CA ALA A 112 -17.58 12.75 19.87
C ALA A 112 -16.67 13.61 18.97
N SER A 113 -16.12 14.71 19.50
CA SER A 113 -15.19 15.59 18.79
C SER A 113 -13.89 14.86 18.39
N GLN A 114 -13.33 14.09 19.32
CA GLN A 114 -12.13 13.28 19.08
C GLN A 114 -12.39 12.19 18.04
N ARG A 115 -13.51 11.46 18.14
CA ARG A 115 -13.89 10.42 17.17
C ARG A 115 -14.10 11.00 15.76
N ILE A 116 -14.79 12.14 15.64
CA ILE A 116 -14.98 12.82 14.36
C ILE A 116 -13.63 13.25 13.76
N GLN A 117 -12.65 13.64 14.58
CA GLN A 117 -11.34 14.04 14.08
C GLN A 117 -10.44 12.84 13.73
N GLU A 118 -10.25 11.91 14.66
CA GLU A 118 -9.31 10.81 14.56
C GLU A 118 -9.83 9.67 13.69
N ASP A 119 -11.06 9.21 13.91
CA ASP A 119 -11.57 8.02 13.22
C ASP A 119 -11.79 8.31 11.75
N ILE A 120 -12.29 9.51 11.40
CA ILE A 120 -12.45 9.94 10.02
C ILE A 120 -11.09 10.01 9.32
N TYR A 121 -10.06 10.54 10.01
CA TYR A 121 -8.70 10.59 9.47
C TYR A 121 -8.13 9.18 9.24
N ARG A 122 -8.19 8.31 10.25
CA ARG A 122 -7.70 6.92 10.18
C ARG A 122 -8.43 6.16 9.08
N PHE A 123 -9.76 6.29 9.00
CA PHE A 123 -10.57 5.64 7.98
C PHE A 123 -10.19 6.10 6.57
N ALA A 124 -10.07 7.41 6.31
CA ALA A 124 -9.71 7.91 4.98
C ALA A 124 -8.33 7.38 4.54
N ARG A 125 -7.36 7.38 5.45
CA ARG A 125 -5.99 6.93 5.18
C ARG A 125 -5.89 5.43 4.92
N ILE A 126 -6.56 4.62 5.74
CA ILE A 126 -6.57 3.16 5.58
C ILE A 126 -7.28 2.77 4.29
N PHE A 127 -8.45 3.35 4.02
CA PHE A 127 -9.20 3.00 2.83
C PHE A 127 -8.47 3.41 1.56
N GLU A 128 -7.92 4.62 1.52
CA GLU A 128 -7.09 5.10 0.42
C GLU A 128 -5.92 4.16 0.15
N SER A 129 -5.11 3.87 1.19
CA SER A 129 -3.90 3.08 1.03
C SER A 129 -4.22 1.67 0.57
N LEU A 130 -5.20 1.02 1.19
CA LEU A 130 -5.61 -0.34 0.87
C LEU A 130 -6.24 -0.41 -0.52
N GLY A 131 -7.13 0.53 -0.86
CA GLY A 131 -7.78 0.58 -2.17
C GLY A 131 -6.76 0.71 -3.31
N LEU A 132 -5.82 1.66 -3.20
CA LEU A 132 -4.78 1.85 -4.22
C LEU A 132 -3.81 0.66 -4.29
N GLN A 133 -3.47 0.04 -3.15
CA GLN A 133 -2.61 -1.15 -3.12
C GLN A 133 -3.27 -2.35 -3.78
N VAL A 134 -4.55 -2.62 -3.50
CA VAL A 134 -5.30 -3.73 -4.12
C VAL A 134 -5.37 -3.54 -5.63
N ILE A 135 -5.71 -2.33 -6.09
CA ILE A 135 -5.77 -2.03 -7.53
C ILE A 135 -4.39 -2.22 -8.18
N ARG A 136 -3.34 -1.67 -7.57
CA ARG A 136 -1.97 -1.83 -8.06
C ARG A 136 -1.58 -3.31 -8.16
N ALA A 137 -1.83 -4.09 -7.10
CA ALA A 137 -1.52 -5.52 -7.07
C ALA A 137 -2.25 -6.29 -8.17
N MET A 138 -3.52 -5.99 -8.41
CA MET A 138 -4.30 -6.58 -9.51
C MET A 138 -3.72 -6.23 -10.87
N LEU A 139 -3.41 -4.95 -11.11
CA LEU A 139 -2.79 -4.50 -12.36
C LEU A 139 -1.42 -5.17 -12.59
N THR A 140 -0.59 -5.23 -11.55
CA THR A 140 0.70 -5.94 -11.59
C THR A 140 0.51 -7.41 -11.91
N LEU A 141 -0.45 -8.10 -11.27
CA LEU A 141 -0.72 -9.50 -11.55
C LEU A 141 -1.14 -9.71 -13.00
N ILE A 142 -2.06 -8.90 -13.52
CA ILE A 142 -2.52 -8.97 -14.92
C ILE A 142 -1.37 -8.73 -15.89
N ALA A 143 -0.47 -7.78 -15.59
CA ALA A 143 0.64 -7.43 -16.45
C ALA A 143 1.76 -8.50 -16.45
N PHE A 144 2.08 -9.07 -15.29
CA PHE A 144 3.19 -10.00 -15.14
C PHE A 144 2.84 -11.47 -15.37
N LEU A 145 1.57 -11.86 -15.21
CA LEU A 145 1.16 -13.25 -15.41
C LEU A 145 1.41 -13.74 -16.85
N PRO A 146 1.07 -13.00 -17.93
CA PRO A 146 1.41 -13.41 -19.30
C PRO A 146 2.91 -13.50 -19.54
N ILE A 147 3.70 -12.57 -18.99
CA ILE A 147 5.16 -12.55 -19.11
C ILE A 147 5.75 -13.81 -18.47
N LEU A 148 5.34 -14.10 -17.24
CA LEU A 148 5.79 -15.27 -16.49
C LEU A 148 5.36 -16.58 -17.16
N TRP A 149 4.16 -16.60 -17.75
CA TRP A 149 3.68 -17.73 -18.53
C TRP A 149 4.55 -17.99 -19.76
N GLY A 150 4.90 -16.94 -20.51
CA GLY A 150 5.81 -17.04 -21.65
C GLY A 150 7.19 -17.56 -21.25
N LEU A 151 7.77 -17.02 -20.18
CA LEU A 151 9.07 -17.45 -19.65
C LEU A 151 9.06 -18.90 -19.12
N SER A 152 7.90 -19.43 -18.73
CA SER A 152 7.77 -20.81 -18.26
C SER A 152 8.17 -21.85 -19.32
N SER A 153 8.03 -21.50 -20.62
CA SER A 153 8.41 -22.38 -21.73
C SER A 153 9.92 -22.66 -21.82
N GLY A 154 10.76 -21.77 -21.28
CA GLY A 154 12.21 -21.92 -21.30
C GLY A 154 12.76 -22.79 -20.15
N VAL A 155 11.89 -23.32 -19.29
CA VAL A 155 12.30 -24.06 -18.08
C VAL A 155 12.49 -25.54 -18.39
N ASP A 156 13.73 -26.01 -18.34
CA ASP A 156 14.10 -27.42 -18.54
C ASP A 156 14.32 -28.15 -17.21
N LEU A 157 13.26 -28.25 -16.39
CA LEU A 157 13.30 -28.95 -15.11
C LEU A 157 12.44 -30.23 -15.16
N PRO A 158 12.96 -31.41 -14.74
CA PRO A 158 12.33 -32.72 -14.98
C PRO A 158 10.87 -32.86 -14.56
N TYR A 159 10.44 -32.17 -13.50
CA TYR A 159 9.09 -32.30 -12.94
C TYR A 159 8.12 -31.18 -13.33
N ILE A 160 8.63 -30.10 -13.93
CA ILE A 160 7.83 -28.90 -14.21
C ILE A 160 7.90 -28.44 -15.67
N LYS A 161 8.77 -29.05 -16.49
CA LYS A 161 8.94 -28.74 -17.91
C LYS A 161 7.65 -28.95 -18.72
N ASP A 162 6.94 -30.04 -18.48
CA ASP A 162 5.75 -30.42 -19.25
C ASP A 162 4.48 -29.69 -18.80
N ILE A 163 4.57 -28.88 -17.73
CA ILE A 163 3.45 -28.14 -17.18
C ILE A 163 3.42 -26.74 -17.82
N PRO A 164 2.38 -26.40 -18.62
CA PRO A 164 2.27 -25.07 -19.19
C PRO A 164 2.09 -24.03 -18.07
N GLY A 165 2.88 -22.96 -18.13
CA GLY A 165 2.88 -21.92 -17.10
C GLY A 165 3.48 -22.38 -15.77
N SER A 166 4.38 -23.37 -15.77
CA SER A 166 5.01 -23.94 -14.56
C SER A 166 5.49 -22.91 -13.54
N LEU A 167 6.12 -21.80 -13.97
CA LEU A 167 6.59 -20.75 -13.07
C LEU A 167 5.45 -20.02 -12.35
N VAL A 168 4.28 -19.88 -12.99
CA VAL A 168 3.09 -19.28 -12.39
C VAL A 168 2.59 -20.15 -11.23
N TRP A 169 2.54 -21.46 -11.43
CA TRP A 169 2.12 -22.41 -10.38
C TRP A 169 3.10 -22.43 -9.21
N VAL A 170 4.40 -22.45 -9.49
CA VAL A 170 5.44 -22.37 -8.46
C VAL A 170 5.30 -21.06 -7.67
N ALA A 171 5.16 -19.92 -8.35
CA ALA A 171 4.96 -18.63 -7.69
C ALA A 171 3.69 -18.59 -6.83
N LEU A 172 2.59 -19.20 -7.30
CA LEU A 172 1.34 -19.30 -6.57
C LEU A 172 1.50 -20.12 -5.28
N ILE A 173 2.15 -21.29 -5.37
CA ILE A 173 2.40 -22.16 -4.22
C ILE A 173 3.27 -21.45 -3.18
N VAL A 174 4.35 -20.80 -3.62
CA VAL A 174 5.25 -20.06 -2.73
C VAL A 174 4.52 -18.88 -2.07
N SER A 175 3.71 -18.14 -2.83
CA SER A 175 2.91 -17.02 -2.32
C SER A 175 1.89 -17.47 -1.27
N LEU A 176 1.14 -18.55 -1.56
CA LEU A 176 0.16 -19.10 -0.63
C LEU A 176 0.84 -19.66 0.63
N GLY A 177 1.96 -20.36 0.47
CA GLY A 177 2.76 -20.87 1.58
C GLY A 177 3.28 -19.73 2.47
N GLY A 178 3.82 -18.67 1.88
CA GLY A 178 4.26 -17.47 2.61
C GLY A 178 3.12 -16.80 3.38
N LEU A 179 1.94 -16.70 2.76
CA LEU A 179 0.74 -16.18 3.41
C LEU A 179 0.32 -17.03 4.61
N LEU A 180 0.28 -18.37 4.46
CA LEU A 180 -0.09 -19.28 5.55
C LEU A 180 0.89 -19.20 6.72
N ILE A 181 2.20 -19.17 6.44
CA ILE A 181 3.24 -19.02 7.46
C ILE A 181 3.09 -17.67 8.17
N SER A 182 2.95 -16.57 7.41
CA SER A 182 2.78 -15.24 7.99
C SER A 182 1.52 -15.15 8.84
N TRP A 183 0.42 -15.78 8.42
CA TRP A 183 -0.82 -15.81 9.17
C TRP A 183 -0.69 -16.63 10.46
N PHE A 184 -0.07 -17.80 10.38
CA PHE A 184 0.17 -18.68 11.53
C PHE A 184 1.02 -18.00 12.61
N VAL A 185 2.09 -17.30 12.22
CA VAL A 185 2.91 -16.52 13.15
C VAL A 185 2.14 -15.30 13.67
N GLY A 186 1.39 -14.64 12.79
CA GLY A 186 0.65 -13.41 13.09
C GLY A 186 -0.54 -13.59 14.02
N ILE A 187 -1.14 -14.78 14.12
CA ILE A 187 -2.38 -15.01 14.90
C ILE A 187 -2.23 -14.66 16.39
N LYS A 188 -1.01 -14.72 16.94
CA LYS A 188 -0.73 -14.40 18.35
C LYS A 188 -0.45 -12.91 18.59
N LEU A 189 -0.10 -12.14 17.56
CA LEU A 189 0.27 -10.73 17.71
C LEU A 189 -0.85 -9.86 18.30
N PRO A 190 -2.14 -10.00 17.88
CA PRO A 190 -3.21 -9.20 18.47
C PRO A 190 -3.38 -9.43 19.98
N GLY A 191 -3.19 -10.66 20.44
CA GLY A 191 -3.25 -10.98 21.87
C GLY A 191 -2.12 -10.35 22.67
N LEU A 192 -0.91 -10.35 22.12
CA LEU A 192 0.26 -9.68 22.72
C LEU A 192 0.08 -8.16 22.75
N GLU A 193 -0.40 -7.59 21.65
CA GLU A 193 -0.66 -6.15 21.54
C GLU A 193 -1.74 -5.69 22.53
N TYR A 194 -2.81 -6.48 22.71
CA TYR A 194 -3.81 -6.21 23.74
C TYR A 194 -3.22 -6.23 25.15
N ASN A 195 -2.36 -7.20 25.45
CA ASN A 195 -1.69 -7.28 26.75
C ASN A 195 -0.76 -6.07 26.98
N ASN A 196 -0.01 -5.66 25.96
CA ASN A 196 0.81 -4.46 26.01
C ASN A 196 -0.04 -3.22 26.31
N GLN A 197 -1.15 -3.03 25.59
CA GLN A 197 -2.07 -1.91 25.82
C GLN A 197 -2.67 -1.93 27.23
N LYS A 198 -2.98 -3.11 27.78
CA LYS A 198 -3.49 -3.25 29.14
C LYS A 198 -2.44 -2.84 30.18
N VAL A 199 -1.19 -3.25 30.01
CA VAL A 199 -0.07 -2.87 30.88
C VAL A 199 0.22 -1.37 30.77
N GLU A 200 0.27 -0.82 29.56
CA GLU A 200 0.44 0.63 29.37
C GLU A 200 -0.70 1.43 29.99
N ALA A 201 -1.94 0.98 29.86
CA ALA A 201 -3.09 1.65 30.47
C ALA A 201 -3.03 1.63 32.00
N ALA A 202 -2.62 0.50 32.60
CA ALA A 202 -2.41 0.40 34.04
C ALA A 202 -1.30 1.35 34.50
N PHE A 203 -0.17 1.37 33.77
CA PHE A 203 0.94 2.27 34.07
C PHE A 203 0.55 3.75 33.93
N ARG A 204 -0.19 4.13 32.88
CA ARG A 204 -0.73 5.50 32.75
C ARG A 204 -1.60 5.90 33.93
N LYS A 205 -2.39 4.96 34.45
CA LYS A 205 -3.22 5.21 35.64
C LYS A 205 -2.37 5.42 36.89
N GLU A 206 -1.33 4.62 37.08
CA GLU A 206 -0.37 4.80 38.19
C GLU A 206 0.38 6.13 38.10
N LEU A 207 0.77 6.56 36.89
CA LEU A 207 1.38 7.87 36.67
C LEU A 207 0.47 9.03 37.04
N VAL A 208 -0.84 8.94 36.76
CA VAL A 208 -1.81 9.96 37.18
C VAL A 208 -1.88 10.02 38.71
N TYR A 209 -1.93 8.88 39.40
CA TYR A 209 -1.88 8.86 40.87
C TYR A 209 -0.56 9.40 41.42
N ALA A 210 0.56 9.17 40.74
CA ALA A 210 1.86 9.74 41.08
C ALA A 210 1.92 11.25 40.82
N GLU A 211 1.16 11.78 39.87
CA GLU A 211 1.04 13.23 39.65
C GLU A 211 0.36 13.92 40.85
N ASP A 212 -0.70 13.30 41.38
CA ASP A 212 -1.44 13.78 42.55
C ASP A 212 -0.68 13.57 43.88
N ASP A 213 0.03 12.44 44.06
CA ASP A 213 0.84 12.14 45.25
C ASP A 213 2.15 11.42 44.90
N LYS A 214 3.18 12.25 44.66
CA LYS A 214 4.52 11.82 44.26
C LYS A 214 5.25 10.99 45.32
N ILE A 215 4.90 11.13 46.61
CA ILE A 215 5.64 10.49 47.71
C ILE A 215 5.21 9.03 47.86
N ASN A 216 3.90 8.75 47.71
CA ASN A 216 3.35 7.41 47.88
C ASN A 216 3.29 6.59 46.58
N TYR A 217 3.09 7.26 45.43
CA TYR A 217 2.85 6.60 44.15
C TYR A 217 3.97 6.81 43.11
N GLY A 218 4.87 7.77 43.32
CA GLY A 218 6.07 7.97 42.50
C GLY A 218 7.24 7.04 42.88
N LYS A 219 6.97 5.77 43.17
CA LYS A 219 8.03 4.82 43.52
C LYS A 219 8.85 4.46 42.28
N THR A 220 10.14 4.74 42.32
CA THR A 220 11.13 4.18 41.38
C THR A 220 11.30 2.69 41.65
N GLU A 221 11.49 1.89 40.59
CA GLU A 221 11.75 0.45 40.70
C GLU A 221 12.84 0.15 41.75
N THR A 222 12.61 -0.90 42.55
CA THR A 222 13.62 -1.48 43.48
C THR A 222 14.21 -2.71 42.86
#